data_AF-A0A3R8LNC0-F1
#
_entry.id   AF-A0A3R8LNC0-F1
#
_cell.length_a   1.000
_cell.length_b   1.000
_cell.length_c   1.000
_cell.angle_alpha   90.00
_cell.angle_beta   90.00
_cell.angle_gamma   90.00
#
_symmetry.space_group_name_H-M   'P 1'
#
loop_
_entity.id
_entity.type
_entity.pdbx_description
1 polymer ?
#
loop_
_entity_poly.entity_id
_entity_poly.type
_entity_poly.pdbx_seq_one_letter_code
_entity_poly.pdbx_strand_id
1 'polypeptide(L)'
;MFIMDRLQCISKGKAQQRYEFGVKTSIVCTHRQGLVVGARTFAGNPYDGHVLNAQLEQTGILLQDVGRRPREVIVDLGYRGVDQDNPDVKILHRGRSKSMTKRQRKWVRRRQAIEPLIGHLSQS
;
A
#
# COMPACT_ATOMS: atom_id res chain seq x y z
N MET A 1 -8.84 -2.68 -4.07
CA MET A 1 -8.44 -1.86 -2.92
C MET A 1 -7.21 -1.06 -3.30
N PHE A 2 -6.91 0.03 -2.61
CA PHE A 2 -5.61 0.68 -2.71
C PHE A 2 -4.75 0.18 -1.55
N ILE A 3 -3.54 -0.26 -1.84
CA ILE A 3 -2.52 -0.60 -0.85
C ILE A 3 -1.37 0.36 -1.09
N MET A 4 -0.93 1.05 -0.06
CA MET A 4 -0.06 2.21 -0.17
C MET A 4 0.96 2.12 0.94
N ASP A 5 2.23 2.33 0.62
CA ASP A 5 3.28 2.43 1.63
C ASP A 5 3.78 3.84 1.81
N ARG A 6 4.10 4.14 3.07
CA ARG A 6 4.80 5.35 3.45
C ARG A 6 6.00 4.96 4.28
N LEU A 7 7.17 5.42 3.89
CA LEU A 7 8.35 5.40 4.74
C LEU A 7 8.25 6.57 5.73
N GLN A 8 8.28 6.27 7.01
CA GLN A 8 8.50 7.26 8.05
C GLN A 8 10.00 7.39 8.30
N CYS A 9 10.50 8.61 8.16
CA CYS A 9 11.87 8.95 8.49
C CYS A 9 11.92 9.31 9.98
N ILE A 10 12.67 8.54 10.78
CA ILE A 10 12.90 8.89 12.19
C ILE A 10 14.19 9.70 12.22
N SER A 11 14.11 10.98 12.61
CA SER A 11 15.33 11.73 12.93
C SER A 11 15.80 11.30 14.32
N LYS A 12 17.03 10.76 14.41
CA LYS A 12 17.74 10.74 15.69
C LYS A 12 18.27 12.15 15.93
N GLY A 13 18.01 12.73 17.10
CA GLY A 13 18.24 14.13 17.45
C GLY A 13 19.70 14.61 17.51
N LYS A 14 20.56 14.26 16.55
CA LYS A 14 21.91 14.83 16.40
C LYS A 14 22.23 15.09 14.93
N ALA A 15 22.73 16.30 14.67
CA ALA A 15 22.89 16.95 13.37
C ALA A 15 23.85 16.26 12.36
N GLN A 16 24.30 15.02 12.59
CA GLN A 16 25.38 14.41 11.80
C GLN A 16 25.24 12.90 11.51
N GLN A 17 24.14 12.25 11.91
CA GLN A 17 23.86 10.86 11.52
C GLN A 17 22.91 10.80 10.32
N ARG A 18 23.25 9.96 9.33
CA ARG A 18 22.38 9.68 8.17
C ARG A 18 21.03 9.17 8.70
N TYR A 19 19.93 9.75 8.22
CA TYR A 19 18.56 9.34 8.56
C TYR A 19 18.41 7.81 8.51
N GLU A 20 18.03 7.20 9.63
CA GLU A 20 17.62 5.80 9.64
C GLU A 20 16.15 5.75 9.19
N PHE A 21 15.91 5.11 8.04
CA PHE A 21 14.58 4.78 7.53
C PHE A 21 13.91 3.80 8.51
N GLY A 22 13.28 4.33 9.55
CA GLY A 22 12.96 3.55 10.74
C GLY A 22 11.75 2.65 10.60
N VAL A 23 10.75 3.04 9.80
CA VAL A 23 9.47 2.35 9.79
C VAL A 23 8.76 2.52 8.45
N LYS A 24 8.27 1.42 7.88
CA LYS A 24 7.42 1.39 6.70
C LYS A 24 5.97 1.14 7.11
N THR A 25 5.09 2.10 6.89
CA THR A 25 3.65 1.97 7.20
C THR A 25 2.89 1.67 5.93
N SER A 26 2.21 0.52 5.87
CA SER A 26 1.33 0.11 4.78
C SER A 26 -0.12 0.31 5.16
N ILE A 27 -0.90 0.95 4.29
CA ILE A 27 -2.30 1.29 4.55
C ILE A 27 -3.17 0.77 3.41
N VAL A 28 -4.27 0.10 3.78
CA VAL A 28 -5.24 -0.43 2.84
C VAL A 28 -6.52 0.39 2.93
N CYS A 29 -6.97 0.90 1.78
CA CYS A 29 -8.25 1.57 1.69
C CYS A 29 -9.12 1.06 0.53
N THR A 30 -10.44 1.24 0.68
CA THR A 30 -11.40 0.84 -0.33
C THR A 30 -11.38 1.80 -1.53
N HIS A 31 -11.52 1.25 -2.73
CA HIS A 31 -11.42 2.05 -3.97
C HIS A 31 -12.68 2.88 -4.28
N ARG A 32 -13.81 2.62 -3.62
CA ARG A 32 -15.09 3.33 -3.81
C ARG A 32 -15.24 4.55 -2.90
N GLN A 33 -14.90 4.40 -1.62
CA GLN A 33 -15.18 5.40 -0.59
C GLN A 33 -13.93 5.94 0.10
N GLY A 34 -12.73 5.39 -0.20
CA GLY A 34 -11.50 5.79 0.50
C GLY A 34 -11.47 5.34 1.96
N LEU A 35 -12.42 4.52 2.40
CA LEU A 35 -12.48 3.97 3.75
C LEU A 35 -11.23 3.13 4.03
N VAL A 36 -10.52 3.45 5.11
CA VAL A 36 -9.37 2.65 5.59
C VAL A 36 -9.91 1.36 6.18
N VAL A 37 -9.43 0.24 5.64
CA VAL A 37 -9.82 -1.12 6.09
C VAL A 37 -8.79 -1.66 7.08
N GLY A 38 -7.53 -1.27 6.92
CA GLY A 38 -6.46 -1.70 7.80
C GLY A 38 -5.19 -0.91 7.55
N ALA A 39 -4.37 -0.83 8.59
CA ALA A 39 -3.03 -0.29 8.55
C ALA A 39 -2.09 -1.28 9.24
N ARG A 40 -0.87 -1.39 8.72
CA ARG A 40 0.20 -2.19 9.29
C ARG A 40 1.49 -1.43 9.24
N THR A 41 2.19 -1.45 10.35
CA THR A 41 3.49 -0.82 10.49
C THR A 41 4.55 -1.91 10.50
N PHE A 42 5.56 -1.77 9.65
CA PHE A 42 6.69 -2.68 9.55
C PHE A 42 7.93 -1.96 10.04
N ALA A 43 8.59 -2.51 11.06
CA ALA A 43 9.85 -1.98 11.56
C ALA A 43 10.98 -2.22 10.55
N GLY A 44 11.83 -1.20 10.34
CA GLY A 44 12.89 -1.21 9.32
C GLY A 44 12.39 -0.90 7.90
N ASN A 45 13.24 -1.17 6.90
CA ASN A 45 12.93 -1.01 5.48
C ASN A 45 12.89 -2.39 4.77
N PRO A 46 11.86 -3.23 5.04
CA PRO A 46 11.72 -4.53 4.38
C PRO A 46 11.44 -4.38 2.89
N TYR A 47 11.86 -5.37 2.11
CA TYR A 47 11.59 -5.42 0.68
C TYR A 47 10.09 -5.40 0.37
N ASP A 48 9.70 -4.61 -0.64
CA ASP A 48 8.31 -4.30 -0.99
C ASP A 48 7.46 -5.56 -1.26
N GLY A 49 8.04 -6.61 -1.84
CA GLY A 49 7.34 -7.88 -2.07
C GLY A 49 6.80 -8.56 -0.81
N HIS A 50 7.60 -8.57 0.26
CA HIS A 50 7.19 -9.18 1.52
C HIS A 50 6.11 -8.37 2.24
N VAL A 51 6.14 -7.04 2.07
CA VAL A 51 5.17 -6.12 2.67
C VAL A 51 3.79 -6.32 2.05
N LEU A 52 3.69 -6.54 0.73
CA LEU A 52 2.40 -6.70 0.07
C LEU A 52 1.68 -7.97 0.50
N ASN A 53 2.38 -9.11 0.57
CA ASN A 53 1.78 -10.37 0.97
C ASN A 53 1.24 -10.30 2.42
N ALA A 54 2.08 -9.80 3.34
CA ALA A 54 1.69 -9.57 4.72
C ALA A 54 0.48 -8.63 4.86
N GLN A 55 0.33 -7.67 3.95
CA GLN A 55 -0.81 -6.76 3.92
C GLN A 55 -2.07 -7.43 3.35
N LEU A 56 -1.92 -8.24 2.30
CA LEU A 56 -3.02 -8.99 1.69
C LEU A 56 -3.59 -10.03 2.66
N GLU A 57 -2.72 -10.73 3.39
CA GLU A 57 -3.10 -11.66 4.46
C GLU A 57 -3.91 -10.95 5.55
N GLN A 58 -3.38 -9.86 6.11
CA GLN A 58 -4.10 -9.09 7.13
C GLN A 58 -5.43 -8.55 6.61
N THR A 59 -5.45 -8.05 5.38
CA THR A 59 -6.69 -7.57 4.74
C THR A 59 -7.68 -8.71 4.56
N GLY A 60 -7.21 -9.91 4.22
CA GLY A 60 -8.03 -11.12 4.12
C GLY A 60 -8.65 -11.50 5.46
N ILE A 61 -7.89 -11.43 6.55
CA ILE A 61 -8.36 -11.68 7.92
C ILE A 61 -9.42 -10.62 8.31
N LEU A 62 -9.11 -9.33 8.12
CA LEU A 62 -10.02 -8.23 8.48
C LEU A 62 -11.34 -8.25 7.67
N LEU A 63 -11.32 -8.84 6.47
CA LEU A 63 -12.50 -8.95 5.62
C LEU A 63 -13.17 -10.33 5.70
N GLN A 64 -12.63 -11.26 6.48
CA GLN A 64 -13.18 -12.60 6.67
C GLN A 64 -14.59 -12.52 7.26
N ASP A 65 -14.80 -11.65 8.25
CA ASP A 65 -16.09 -11.41 8.89
C ASP A 65 -17.13 -10.79 7.93
N VAL A 66 -16.66 -10.10 6.88
CA VAL A 66 -17.50 -9.47 5.85
C VAL A 66 -17.68 -10.41 4.63
N GLY A 67 -17.05 -11.59 4.64
CA GLY A 67 -17.09 -12.56 3.55
C GLY A 67 -16.50 -12.06 2.23
N ARG A 68 -15.59 -11.07 2.25
CA ARG A 68 -15.02 -10.46 1.04
C ARG A 68 -13.52 -10.71 0.95
N ARG A 69 -13.04 -11.03 -0.26
CA ARG A 69 -11.60 -11.13 -0.55
C ARG A 69 -11.16 -10.08 -1.60
N PRO A 70 -9.99 -9.44 -1.43
CA PRO A 70 -9.48 -8.50 -2.40
C PRO A 70 -9.04 -9.20 -3.69
N ARG A 71 -9.83 -9.05 -4.78
CA ARG A 71 -9.48 -9.58 -6.11
C ARG A 71 -8.59 -8.66 -6.95
N GLU A 72 -8.74 -7.35 -6.73
CA GLU A 72 -7.96 -6.32 -7.44
C GLU A 72 -7.37 -5.37 -6.41
N VAL A 73 -6.06 -5.17 -6.47
CA VAL A 73 -5.33 -4.23 -5.61
C VAL A 73 -4.55 -3.24 -6.46
N ILE A 74 -4.48 -2.00 -5.98
CA ILE A 74 -3.80 -0.90 -6.62
C ILE A 74 -2.64 -0.49 -5.73
N VAL A 75 -1.41 -0.64 -6.22
CA VAL A 75 -0.17 -0.56 -5.45
C VAL A 75 0.80 0.49 -6.00
N ASP A 76 1.83 0.83 -5.23
CA ASP A 76 2.92 1.72 -5.64
C ASP A 76 3.80 1.09 -6.71
N LEU A 77 4.56 1.93 -7.40
CA LEU A 77 5.51 1.45 -8.40
C LEU A 77 6.61 0.58 -7.78
N GLY A 78 6.91 0.75 -6.48
CA GLY A 78 7.89 -0.07 -5.74
C GLY A 78 7.52 -1.55 -5.69
N TYR A 79 6.23 -1.88 -5.71
CA TYR A 79 5.72 -3.26 -5.74
C TYR A 79 5.78 -3.92 -7.12
N ARG A 80 6.66 -3.46 -8.01
CA ARG A 80 6.80 -4.05 -9.34
C ARG A 80 7.45 -5.43 -9.24
N GLY A 81 6.87 -6.44 -9.89
CA GLY A 81 7.44 -7.78 -9.96
C GLY A 81 6.88 -8.77 -8.94
N VAL A 82 6.06 -8.30 -8.00
CA VAL A 82 5.43 -9.12 -6.95
C VAL A 82 4.19 -9.86 -7.47
N ASP A 83 3.82 -9.68 -8.75
CA ASP A 83 2.72 -10.39 -9.40
C ASP A 83 2.92 -11.92 -9.36
N GLN A 84 4.17 -12.41 -9.42
CA GLN A 84 4.49 -13.83 -9.39
C GLN A 84 4.19 -14.47 -8.03
N ASP A 85 4.44 -13.72 -6.95
CA ASP A 85 4.18 -14.18 -5.58
C ASP A 85 2.69 -14.11 -5.20
N ASN A 86 1.86 -13.46 -6.03
CA ASN A 86 0.45 -13.20 -5.74
C ASN A 86 -0.46 -13.53 -6.94
N PRO A 87 -0.50 -14.80 -7.40
CA PRO A 87 -1.26 -15.18 -8.60
C PRO A 87 -2.77 -14.98 -8.47
N ASP A 88 -3.30 -15.05 -7.24
CA ASP A 88 -4.73 -14.96 -6.96
C ASP A 88 -5.29 -13.53 -6.94
N VAL A 89 -4.40 -12.52 -6.99
CA VAL A 89 -4.77 -11.11 -6.85
C VAL A 89 -4.27 -10.32 -8.05
N LYS A 90 -5.16 -9.57 -8.70
CA LYS A 90 -4.78 -8.69 -9.79
C LYS A 90 -4.15 -7.41 -9.26
N ILE A 91 -2.83 -7.29 -9.45
CA ILE A 91 -2.05 -6.12 -9.04
C ILE A 91 -2.03 -5.07 -10.15
N LEU A 92 -2.44 -3.85 -9.80
CA LEU A 92 -2.53 -2.71 -10.69
C LEU A 92 -1.59 -1.60 -10.19
N HIS A 93 -0.70 -1.12 -11.04
CA HIS A 93 0.18 0.01 -10.72
C HIS A 93 0.44 0.84 -11.98
N ARG A 94 1.04 2.03 -11.83
CA ARG A 94 1.27 2.97 -12.95
C ARG A 94 2.06 2.35 -14.12
N GLY A 95 2.94 1.39 -13.84
CA GLY A 95 3.74 0.68 -14.85
C GLY A 95 2.94 -0.27 -15.76
N ARG A 96 1.69 -0.61 -15.42
CA ARG A 96 0.81 -1.50 -16.19
C ARG A 96 -0.26 -0.73 -16.98
N SER A 97 -0.04 0.56 -17.22
CA SER A 97 -1.00 1.46 -17.87
C SER A 97 -1.54 0.94 -19.23
N LYS A 98 -0.71 0.18 -19.98
CA LYS A 98 -1.08 -0.43 -21.27
C LYS A 98 -2.08 -1.59 -21.15
N SER A 99 -1.98 -2.43 -20.11
CA SER A 99 -2.89 -3.57 -19.88
C SER A 99 -4.14 -3.23 -19.06
N MET A 100 -4.30 -1.95 -18.69
CA MET A 100 -5.40 -1.49 -17.84
C MET A 100 -6.57 -0.89 -18.62
N THR A 101 -7.78 -1.15 -18.13
CA THR A 101 -9.01 -0.51 -18.61
C THR A 101 -9.07 0.98 -18.22
N LYS A 102 -9.92 1.77 -18.90
CA LYS A 102 -10.12 3.21 -18.58
C LYS A 102 -10.51 3.43 -17.10
N ARG A 103 -11.31 2.53 -16.52
CA ARG A 103 -11.74 2.56 -15.11
C ARG A 103 -10.56 2.35 -14.16
N GLN A 104 -9.74 1.33 -14.42
CA GLN A 104 -8.55 1.05 -13.63
C GLN A 104 -7.54 2.21 -13.69
N ARG A 105 -7.35 2.83 -14.87
CA ARG A 105 -6.48 4.02 -15.00
C ARG A 105 -6.99 5.21 -14.18
N LYS A 106 -8.31 5.37 -14.06
CA LYS A 106 -8.92 6.41 -13.22
C LYS A 106 -8.64 6.14 -11.74
N TRP A 107 -8.71 4.89 -11.30
CA TRP A 107 -8.38 4.53 -9.92
C TRP A 107 -6.90 4.76 -9.59
N VAL A 108 -5.97 4.30 -10.45
CA VAL A 108 -4.54 4.55 -10.25
C VAL A 108 -4.23 6.05 -10.18
N ARG A 109 -4.90 6.88 -10.99
CA ARG A 109 -4.77 8.35 -10.88
C ARG A 109 -5.35 8.91 -9.58
N ARG A 110 -6.53 8.45 -9.15
CA ARG A 110 -7.20 8.91 -7.91
C ARG A 110 -6.42 8.59 -6.66
N ARG A 111 -5.61 7.53 -6.69
CA ARG A 111 -4.77 7.11 -5.57
C ARG A 111 -3.85 8.23 -5.05
N GLN A 112 -3.26 9.02 -5.94
CA GLN A 112 -2.40 10.16 -5.56
C GLN A 112 -3.14 11.22 -4.73
N ALA A 113 -4.47 11.31 -4.85
CA ALA A 113 -5.27 12.22 -4.03
C ALA A 113 -5.56 11.65 -2.63
N ILE A 114 -5.33 10.35 -2.40
CA ILE A 114 -5.56 9.67 -1.12
C ILE A 114 -4.27 9.60 -0.28
N GLU A 115 -3.08 9.62 -0.92
CA GLU A 115 -1.78 9.69 -0.23
C GLU A 115 -1.67 10.84 0.79
N PRO A 116 -2.12 12.08 0.49
CA PRO A 116 -2.05 13.19 1.43
C PRO A 116 -2.98 12.99 2.63
N LEU A 117 -4.18 12.44 2.39
CA LEU A 117 -5.17 12.17 3.45
C LEU A 117 -4.60 11.18 4.48
N ILE A 118 -3.88 10.18 3.99
CA ILE A 118 -3.23 9.16 4.80
C ILE A 118 -1.97 9.70 5.49
N GLY A 119 -1.24 10.62 4.86
CA GLY A 119 -0.07 11.27 5.47
C GLY A 119 -0.39 11.96 6.80
N HIS A 120 -1.59 12.56 6.92
CA HIS A 120 -2.04 13.19 8.16
C HIS A 120 -2.36 12.18 9.26
N LEU A 121 -2.92 11.01 8.91
CA LEU A 121 -3.26 9.95 9.86
C LEU A 121 -2.05 9.29 10.52
N SER A 122 -0.86 9.47 9.94
CA SER A 122 0.40 8.90 10.44
C SER A 122 1.30 9.92 11.17
N GLN A 123 0.89 11.19 11.27
CA GLN A 123 1.65 12.27 11.92
C GLN A 123 1.09 12.73 13.28
N SER A 124 0.04 12.06 13.80
CA SER A 124 -0.54 12.35 15.13
C SER A 124 -0.06 11.40 16.19
#